data_AF-A0A2K2G359-F1
#
_entry.id   AF-A0A2K2G359-F1
#
_cell.length_a   1.000
_cell.length_b   1.000
_cell.length_c   1.000
_cell.angle_alpha   90.00
_cell.angle_beta   90.00
_cell.angle_gamma   90.00
#
_symmetry.space_group_name_H-M   'P 1'
#
loop_
_entity.id
_entity.type
_entity.pdbx_description
1 polymer ?
#
loop_
_entity_poly.entity_id
_entity_poly.type
_entity_poly.pdbx_seq_one_letter_code
_entity_poly.pdbx_strand_id
1 'polypeptide(L)' 'MDDLADYLTTSQAAALLGVSAHTFARRAALPGFPQPTRPDLKVALYRRSELTDWMDKQAAA' A
#
# COMPACT_ATOMS: atom_id res chain seq x y z
N MET A 1 -17.96 -10.37 1.61
CA MET A 1 -17.27 -10.51 0.32
C MET A 1 -16.09 -9.57 0.38
N ASP A 2 -14.87 -10.07 0.61
CA ASP A 2 -13.68 -9.24 0.42
C ASP A 2 -13.60 -8.92 -1.06
N ASP A 3 -13.90 -7.68 -1.42
CA ASP A 3 -13.81 -7.23 -2.80
C ASP A 3 -12.33 -7.20 -3.18
N LEU A 4 -11.89 -8.15 -4.01
CA LEU A 4 -10.53 -8.17 -4.55
C LEU A 4 -10.18 -6.86 -5.26
N ALA A 5 -11.18 -6.07 -5.67
CA ALA A 5 -11.03 -4.71 -6.19
C ALA A 5 -10.44 -3.71 -5.19
N ASP A 6 -10.55 -3.96 -3.89
CA ASP A 6 -10.00 -3.11 -2.83
C ASP A 6 -8.52 -3.38 -2.56
N TYR A 7 -7.96 -4.43 -3.16
CA TYR A 7 -6.55 -4.78 -3.03
C TYR A 7 -5.72 -4.29 -4.20
N LEU A 8 -4.56 -3.71 -3.87
CA LEU A 8 -3.59 -3.19 -4.81
C LEU A 8 -2.29 -3.98 -4.70
N THR A 9 -1.75 -4.38 -5.84
CA THR A 9 -0.37 -4.85 -5.93
C THR A 9 0.61 -3.72 -5.61
N THR A 10 1.86 -4.04 -5.28
CA THR A 10 2.94 -3.06 -5.06
C THR A 10 3.01 -2.00 -6.17
N SER A 11 2.89 -2.39 -7.44
CA SER A 11 2.94 -1.45 -8.57
C SER A 11 1.74 -0.51 -8.61
N GLN A 12 0.54 -1.02 -8.33
CA GLN A 12 -0.68 -0.20 -8.28
C GLN A 12 -0.67 0.74 -7.07
N ALA A 13 -0.19 0.25 -5.92
CA ALA A 13 -0.01 1.04 -4.71
C ALA A 13 1.01 2.17 -4.92
N ALA A 14 2.14 1.88 -5.56
CA ALA A 14 3.14 2.89 -5.92
C ALA A 14 2.57 3.96 -6.86
N ALA A 15 1.78 3.55 -7.86
CA ALA A 15 1.10 4.46 -8.77
C ALA A 15 0.07 5.34 -8.05
N LEU A 16 -0.71 4.78 -7.11
CA LEU A 16 -1.66 5.54 -6.28
C LEU A 16 -0.96 6.64 -5.48
N LEU A 17 0.22 6.33 -4.94
CA LEU A 17 1.05 7.25 -4.16
C LEU A 17 1.84 8.25 -5.02
N GLY A 18 1.78 8.14 -6.35
CA GLY A 18 2.57 8.96 -7.27
C GLY A 18 4.10 8.75 -7.14
N VAL A 19 4.54 7.56 -6.71
CA VAL A 19 5.96 7.26 -6.48
C VAL A 19 6.44 6.05 -7.30
N SER A 20 7.75 5.90 -7.44
CA SER A 20 8.34 4.71 -8.04
C SER A 20 8.14 3.48 -7.13
N ALA A 21 8.13 2.27 -7.71
CA ALA A 21 8.08 1.02 -6.95
C ALA A 21 9.24 0.88 -5.95
N HIS A 22 10.42 1.41 -6.30
CA HIS A 22 11.58 1.43 -5.40
C HIS A 22 11.35 2.35 -4.18
N THR A 23 10.81 3.55 -4.41
CA THR A 23 10.44 4.48 -3.33
C THR A 23 9.36 3.89 -2.43
N PHE A 24 8.38 3.20 -3.03
CA PHE A 24 7.34 2.49 -2.30
C PHE A 24 7.94 1.40 -1.40
N ALA A 25 8.81 0.54 -1.91
CA ALA A 25 9.46 -0.51 -1.12
C ALA A 25 10.23 0.05 0.08
N ARG A 26 10.90 1.20 -0.10
CA ARG A 26 11.57 1.89 1.01
C ARG A 26 10.59 2.41 2.06
N ARG A 27 9.43 2.94 1.65
CA ARG A 27 8.37 3.36 2.58
C ARG A 27 7.71 2.18 3.28
N ALA A 28 7.57 1.04 2.60
CA ALA A 28 7.04 -0.19 3.18
C ALA A 28 7.89 -0.77 4.30
N ALA A 29 9.18 -0.40 4.37
CA ALA A 29 10.06 -0.75 5.47
C ALA A 29 9.92 0.20 6.69
N LEU A 30 9.19 1.31 6.58
CA LEU A 30 9.03 2.27 7.66
C LEU A 30 8.01 1.77 8.69
N PRO A 31 8.26 2.01 9.99
CA PRO A 31 7.28 1.71 11.02
C PRO A 31 6.01 2.54 10.79
N GLY A 32 4.85 1.88 10.89
CA GLY A 32 3.54 2.50 10.67
C GLY A 32 3.09 2.55 9.21
N PHE A 33 3.85 2.01 8.26
CA PHE A 33 3.39 1.83 6.88
C PHE A 33 2.36 0.67 6.79
N PRO A 34 1.35 0.76 5.90
CA PRO A 34 0.38 -0.31 5.69
C PRO A 34 1.03 -1.65 5.34
N GLN A 35 0.67 -2.70 6.06
CA GLN A 35 1.21 -4.04 5.84
C GLN A 35 0.44 -4.77 4.73
N PRO A 36 1.11 -5.66 3.98
CA PRO A 36 0.42 -6.50 3.02
C PRO A 36 -0.57 -7.42 3.74
N THR A 37 -1.81 -7.43 3.27
CA THR A 37 -2.94 -8.06 3.96
C THR A 37 -3.07 -9.56 3.66
N ARG A 38 -2.38 -10.04 2.62
CA ARG A 38 -2.45 -11.42 2.09
C ARG A 38 -1.05 -12.00 1.91
N PRO A 39 -0.42 -12.54 2.97
CA PRO A 39 0.89 -13.18 2.87
C PRO A 39 0.83 -14.56 2.18
N ASP A 40 -0.37 -15.11 1.98
CA ASP A 40 -0.64 -16.38 1.29
C ASP A 40 -0.44 -16.30 -0.22
N LEU A 41 -0.42 -15.10 -0.79
CA LEU A 41 -0.18 -14.87 -2.20
C LEU A 41 1.30 -14.58 -2.47
N LYS A 42 1.80 -15.05 -3.61
CA LYS A 42 3.17 -14.74 -4.10
C LYS A 42 3.39 -13.24 -4.33
N VAL A 43 2.33 -12.44 -4.36
CA VAL A 43 2.36 -11.00 -4.59
C VAL A 43 1.83 -10.30 -3.35
N ALA A 44 2.59 -9.33 -2.86
CA ALA A 44 2.14 -8.45 -1.79
C ALA A 44 0.92 -7.63 -2.25
N LEU A 45 -0.20 -7.82 -1.56
CA LEU A 45 -1.41 -7.05 -1.76
C LEU A 45 -1.64 -6.12 -0.58
N TYR A 46 -1.92 -4.87 -0.89
CA TYR A 46 -2.20 -3.80 0.07
C TYR A 46 -3.65 -3.38 -0.06
N ARG A 47 -4.33 -3.14 1.06
CA ARG A 47 -5.67 -2.56 0.99
C ARG A 47 -5.57 -1.09 0.56
N ARG A 48 -6.38 -0.70 -0.44
CA ARG A 48 -6.43 0.67 -0.95
C ARG A 48 -6.75 1.66 0.16
N SER A 49 -7.76 1.38 0.98
CA SER A 49 -8.19 2.27 2.05
C SER A 49 -7.06 2.57 3.05
N GLU A 50 -6.27 1.56 3.44
CA GLU A 50 -5.16 1.73 4.39
C GLU A 50 -4.04 2.60 3.81
N LEU A 51 -3.77 2.47 2.51
CA LEU A 51 -2.79 3.30 1.80
C LEU A 51 -3.26 4.76 1.70
N THR A 52 -4.54 4.98 1.41
CA THR A 52 -5.13 6.33 1.37
C THR A 52 -5.15 6.97 2.75
N ASP A 53 -5.59 6.25 3.78
CA ASP A 53 -5.59 6.76 5.17
C ASP A 53 -4.17 7.10 5.64
N TRP A 54 -3.19 6.28 5.27
CA TRP A 54 -1.79 6.57 5.58
C TRP A 54 -1.29 7.82 4.85
N MET A 55 -1.64 8.00 3.56
CA MET A 55 -1.31 9.22 2.82
C MET A 55 -1.90 10.47 3.49
N ASP A 56 -3.18 10.42 3.85
CA ASP A 56 -3.86 11.56 4.46
C ASP A 56 -3.21 11.94 5.79
N LYS A 57 -2.81 10.94 6.60
CA LYS A 57 -2.04 11.18 7.82
C LYS A 57 -0.66 11.78 7.58
N GLN A 58 0.00 11.45 6.48
CA GLN A 58 1.30 12.05 6.11
C GLN A 58 1.14 13.47 5.55
N ALA A 59 0.02 13.78 4.88
CA ALA A 59 -0.25 15.11 4.37
C ALA A 59 -0.68 16.10 5.47
N ALA A 60 -1.24 15.59 6.57
CA ALA A 60 -1.66 16.38 7.73
C ALA A 60 -0.55 16.59 8.77
N ALA A 61 0.63 16.01 8.58
CA ALA A 61 1.80 16.10 9.47
C ALA A 61 2.84 17.08 8.92
#